data_AF-A0A1G5UYL8-F1
#
_entry.id   AF-A0A1G5UYL8-F1
#
_cell.length_a   1.000
_cell.length_b   1.000
_cell.length_c   1.000
_cell.angle_alpha   90.00
_cell.angle_beta   90.00
_cell.angle_gamma   90.00
#
_symmetry.space_group_name_H-M   'P 1'
#
loop_
_entity.id
_entity.type
_entity.pdbx_description
1 polymer ?
#
loop_
_entity_poly.entity_id
_entity_poly.type
_entity_poly.pdbx_seq_one_letter_code
_entity_poly.pdbx_strand_id
1 'polypeptide(L)' 'MKICDQCRSVILDEDAACPRCAEKMRLSEEALALTSQPSKGLKILKWVFISMVVAVLAAVAAVMWILHSLGPMPSFG' A
#
# COMPACT_ATOMS: atom_id res chain seq x y z
N MET A 1 41.77 -13.63 18.40
CA MET A 1 40.72 -12.58 18.61
C MET A 1 40.82 -11.60 17.46
N LYS A 2 39.88 -11.66 16.51
CA LYS A 2 39.82 -10.74 15.37
C LYS A 2 38.68 -9.76 15.54
N ILE A 3 38.91 -8.52 15.15
CA ILE A 3 37.86 -7.50 15.04
C ILE A 3 37.38 -7.53 13.59
N CYS A 4 36.08 -7.64 13.38
CA CYS A 4 35.52 -7.56 12.04
C CYS A 4 35.65 -6.12 11.52
N ASP A 5 36.28 -5.90 10.37
CA ASP A 5 36.39 -4.56 9.76
C ASP A 5 35.01 -3.93 9.42
N GLN A 6 34.00 -4.75 9.17
CA GLN A 6 32.70 -4.27 8.68
C GLN A 6 31.76 -3.85 9.82
N CYS A 7 31.78 -4.55 10.96
CA CYS A 7 30.89 -4.29 12.09
C CYS A 7 31.65 -3.96 13.41
N ARG A 8 32.99 -3.89 13.38
CA ARG A 8 33.90 -3.60 14.51
C ARG A 8 33.68 -4.45 15.76
N SER A 9 33.00 -5.58 15.61
CA SER A 9 32.73 -6.51 16.69
C SER A 9 33.85 -7.51 16.86
N VAL A 10 34.12 -7.88 18.11
CA VAL A 10 35.08 -8.93 18.45
C VAL A 10 34.49 -10.28 18.02
N ILE A 11 35.19 -10.97 17.13
CA ILE A 11 34.89 -12.33 16.73
C ILE A 11 35.65 -13.26 17.70
N LEU A 12 34.91 -14.07 18.46
CA LEU A 12 35.49 -15.04 19.40
C LEU A 12 35.96 -16.34 18.72
N ASP A 13 35.52 -16.61 17.50
CA ASP A 13 35.79 -17.83 16.74
C ASP A 13 36.52 -17.48 15.43
N GLU A 14 37.76 -17.95 15.25
CA GLU A 14 38.64 -17.46 14.17
C GLU A 14 38.28 -17.99 12.77
N ASP A 15 37.42 -19.02 12.68
CA ASP A 15 37.01 -19.68 11.44
C ASP A 15 35.57 -19.35 11.00
N ALA A 16 34.82 -18.60 11.81
CA ALA A 16 33.41 -18.30 11.53
C ALA A 16 33.17 -16.90 10.93
N ALA A 17 32.24 -16.83 9.95
CA ALA A 17 31.72 -15.57 9.44
C ALA A 17 31.12 -14.73 10.59
N CYS A 18 31.32 -13.40 10.55
CA CYS A 18 30.97 -12.54 11.68
C CYS A 18 29.47 -12.62 12.05
N PRO A 19 29.12 -13.13 13.25
CA PRO A 19 27.72 -13.41 13.60
C PRO A 19 26.87 -12.15 13.64
N ARG A 20 27.43 -11.02 14.08
CA ARG A 20 26.74 -9.72 14.09
C ARG A 20 26.38 -9.21 12.70
N CYS A 21 27.26 -9.41 11.73
CA CYS A 21 27.02 -8.95 10.36
C CYS A 21 25.96 -9.86 9.68
N ALA A 22 25.95 -11.17 9.96
CA ALA A 22 24.91 -12.09 9.50
C ALA A 22 23.52 -11.78 10.10
N GLU A 23 23.47 -11.46 11.39
CA GLU A 23 22.22 -11.09 12.06
C GLU A 23 21.65 -9.76 11.57
N LYS A 24 22.53 -8.78 11.26
CA LYS A 24 22.13 -7.51 10.66
C LYS A 24 21.57 -7.67 9.25
N MET A 25 22.13 -8.60 8.46
CA MET A 25 21.56 -8.96 7.15
C MET A 25 20.18 -9.61 7.32
N ARG A 26 20.02 -10.57 8.24
CA ARG A 26 18.71 -11.18 8.52
C ARG A 26 17.65 -10.16 8.91
N LEU A 27 17.95 -9.25 9.83
CA LEU A 27 17.01 -8.20 10.24
C LEU A 27 16.60 -7.27 9.08
N SER A 28 17.54 -6.97 8.19
CA SER A 28 17.27 -6.12 7.02
C SER A 28 16.38 -6.86 6.01
N GLU A 29 16.60 -8.16 5.84
CA GLU A 29 15.81 -9.02 4.97
C GLU A 29 14.39 -9.23 5.52
N GLU A 30 14.25 -9.39 6.84
CA GLU A 30 12.98 -9.49 7.56
C GLU A 30 12.16 -8.19 7.46
N ALA A 31 12.81 -7.03 7.56
CA ALA A 31 12.16 -5.73 7.39
C ALA A 31 11.70 -5.47 5.94
N LEU A 32 12.49 -5.93 4.95
CA LEU A 32 12.10 -5.88 3.53
C LEU A 32 10.97 -6.87 3.22
N ALA A 33 10.96 -8.03 3.87
CA ALA A 33 9.89 -9.02 3.74
C ALA A 33 8.56 -8.54 4.36
N LEU A 34 8.59 -7.77 5.45
CA LEU A 34 7.39 -7.12 6.00
C LEU A 34 6.83 -6.05 5.05
N THR A 35 7.70 -5.32 4.34
CA THR A 35 7.29 -4.30 3.36
C THR A 35 6.72 -4.92 2.08
N SER A 36 7.13 -6.14 1.73
CA SER A 36 6.66 -6.84 0.53
C SER A 36 5.29 -7.53 0.70
N GLN A 37 4.75 -7.58 1.91
CA GLN A 37 3.41 -8.13 2.12
C GLN A 37 2.39 -7.21 1.45
N PRO A 38 1.67 -7.66 0.40
CA PRO A 38 0.69 -6.82 -0.28
C PRO A 38 -0.39 -6.46 0.74
N SER A 39 -0.43 -5.18 1.11
CA SER A 39 -1.34 -4.70 2.15
C SER A 39 -2.77 -4.96 1.66
N LYS A 40 -3.45 -5.92 2.29
CA LYS A 40 -4.84 -6.27 1.99
C LYS A 40 -5.75 -5.03 2.01
N GLY A 41 -5.37 -4.01 2.80
CA GLY A 41 -6.00 -2.70 2.85
C GLY A 41 -6.02 -1.94 1.53
N LEU A 42 -4.97 -2.01 0.71
CA LEU A 42 -4.94 -1.32 -0.59
C LEU A 42 -5.97 -1.91 -1.56
N LYS A 43 -6.18 -3.23 -1.50
CA LYS A 43 -7.16 -3.93 -2.33
C LYS A 43 -8.59 -3.53 -1.92
N ILE A 44 -8.87 -3.49 -0.62
CA ILE A 44 -10.18 -3.09 -0.09
C ILE A 44 -10.47 -1.62 -0.42
N LEU A 45 -9.50 -0.73 -0.22
CA LEU A 45 -9.65 0.69 -0.53
C LEU A 45 -9.95 0.93 -2.02
N LYS A 46 -9.30 0.18 -2.91
CA LYS A 46 -9.57 0.23 -4.35
C LYS A 46 -11.00 -0.19 -4.68
N TRP A 47 -11.51 -1.26 -4.06
CA TRP A 47 -12.90 -1.70 -4.25
C TRP A 47 -13.92 -0.69 -3.73
N VAL A 48 -13.67 -0.07 -2.57
CA VAL A 48 -14.53 0.99 -2.03
C VAL A 48 -14.56 2.19 -2.98
N PHE A 49 -13.41 2.61 -3.50
CA PHE A 49 -13.35 3.73 -4.43
C PHE A 49 -14.14 3.46 -5.72
N ILE A 50 -14.00 2.26 -6.28
CA ILE A 50 -14.75 1.84 -7.47
C ILE A 50 -16.26 1.86 -7.17
N SER A 51 -16.68 1.31 -6.04
CA SER A 51 -18.09 1.31 -5.63
C SER A 51 -18.65 2.73 -5.47
N MET A 52 -17.89 3.63 -4.87
CA MET A 52 -18.27 5.03 -4.71
C MET A 52 -18.46 5.72 -6.05
N VAL A 53 -17.51 5.55 -6.99
CA VAL A 53 -17.60 6.15 -8.33
C VAL A 53 -18.83 5.64 -9.09
N VAL A 54 -19.10 4.33 -9.02
CA VAL A 54 -20.28 3.73 -9.65
C VAL A 54 -21.58 4.29 -9.06
N ALA A 55 -21.67 4.44 -7.74
CA ALA A 55 -22.84 5.01 -7.08
C ALA A 55 -23.09 6.47 -7.49
N VAL A 56 -22.03 7.28 -7.56
CA VAL A 56 -22.11 8.68 -8.00
C VAL A 56 -22.58 8.77 -9.44
N LEU A 57 -22.02 7.97 -10.35
CA LEU A 57 -22.43 7.94 -11.76
C LEU A 57 -23.90 7.55 -11.92
N ALA A 58 -24.37 6.53 -11.19
CA ALA A 58 -25.76 6.12 -11.21
C ALA A 58 -26.71 7.22 -10.72
N ALA A 59 -26.33 7.93 -9.66
CA ALA A 59 -27.10 9.05 -9.15
C ALA A 59 -27.20 10.21 -10.16
N VAL A 60 -26.07 10.58 -10.79
CA VAL A 60 -26.05 11.62 -11.83
C VAL A 60 -26.91 11.22 -13.03
N ALA A 61 -26.81 9.97 -13.48
CA ALA A 61 -27.63 9.46 -14.57
C ALA A 61 -29.13 9.51 -14.24
N ALA A 62 -29.52 9.14 -13.02
CA ALA A 62 -30.91 9.21 -12.56
C ALA A 62 -31.42 10.66 -12.52
N VAL A 63 -30.63 11.60 -11.99
CA VAL A 63 -30.99 13.02 -11.96
C VAL A 63 -31.15 13.58 -13.37
N MET A 64 -30.20 13.28 -14.28
CA MET A 64 -30.29 13.68 -15.68
C MET A 64 -31.50 13.08 -16.38
N TRP A 65 -31.82 11.82 -16.12
CA TRP A 65 -33.02 11.16 -16.64
C TRP A 65 -34.30 11.85 -16.17
N ILE A 66 -34.37 12.19 -14.88
CA ILE A 66 -35.52 12.91 -14.31
C ILE A 66 -35.65 14.30 -14.93
N LEU A 67 -34.56 15.07 -15.01
CA LEU A 67 -34.58 16.41 -15.62
C LEU A 67 -34.95 16.36 -17.11
N HIS A 68 -34.43 15.39 -17.86
CA HIS A 68 -34.79 15.19 -19.26
C HIS A 68 -36.26 14.78 -19.42
N SER A 69 -36.79 13.98 -18.50
CA SER A 69 -38.19 13.51 -18.51
C SER A 69 -39.19 14.60 -18.10
N LEU A 70 -38.78 15.54 -17.24
CA LEU A 70 -39.61 16.67 -16.81
C LEU A 70 -39.80 17.75 -17.89
N GLY A 71 -39.07 17.65 -19.02
CA GLY A 71 -39.14 18.59 -20.13
C GLY A 71 -38.57 19.97 -19.79
N PRO A 72 -38.34 20.84 -20.79
CA PRO A 72 -37.87 22.20 -20.54
C PRO A 72 -38.88 22.93 -19.65
N MET A 73 -38.41 23.37 -18.48
CA MET A 73 -39.19 24.17 -17.54
C MET A 73 -39.78 25.36 -18.31
N PRO A 74 -41.11 25.58 -18.30
CA PRO A 74 -41.68 26.71 -19.02
C PRO A 74 -41.06 27.97 -18.44
N SER A 75 -40.35 28.73 -19.28
CA SER A 75 -39.87 30.06 -18.93
C SER A 75 -41.11 30.89 -18.59
N PHE A 76 -41.30 31.20 -17.31
CA PHE A 76 -42.25 32.23 -16.89
C PHE A 76 -41.68 33.58 -17.37
N GLY A 77 -42.09 33.97 -18.58
CA GLY A 77 -41.95 35.32 -19.12
C GLY A 77 -43.14 36.18 -18.73
#